data_AF-A0A9D2CBC5-F1
#
_entry.id   AF-A0A9D2CBC5-F1
#
_cell.length_a   1.000
_cell.length_b   1.000
_cell.length_c   1.000
_cell.angle_alpha   90.00
_cell.angle_beta   90.00
_cell.angle_gamma   90.00
#
_symmetry.space_group_name_H-M   'P 1'
#
loop_
_entity.id
_entity.type
_entity.pdbx_description
1 polymer ?
#
loop_
_entity_poly.entity_id
_entity_poly.type
_entity_poly.pdbx_seq_one_letter_code
_entity_poly.pdbx_strand_id
1 'polypeptide(L)'
;MDLTSRMTALLGAFRRERNGAVADSMRFYGRPYGLNYGVSLPTLRRLARAEGTDHDFARYLYRQDVRELRLAAFHIADPGRLTPEESAFWGDGLLNSEMAEEGAFALLSRAASLPTLFEQWTEAGSAPLRQYAALMAAGRAADPQTAWIPRIVETLRRAAEQGIPESRLLAQGAVAALAAIGSRNEENRQTVLRAAGSLGSLPAEDFVHEELAWRLELPV
;
A
#
# COMPACT_ATOMS: atom_id res chain seq x y z
N MET A 1 -29.61 -8.04 -5.89
CA MET A 1 -28.75 -9.22 -6.14
C MET A 1 -28.08 -9.55 -4.82
N ASP A 2 -28.11 -10.80 -4.36
CA ASP A 2 -27.36 -11.18 -3.14
C ASP A 2 -25.84 -11.10 -3.39
N LEU A 3 -25.04 -11.03 -2.32
CA LEU A 3 -23.58 -10.84 -2.41
C LEU A 3 -22.89 -11.98 -3.19
N THR A 4 -23.40 -13.21 -3.08
CA THR A 4 -22.84 -14.39 -3.75
C THR A 4 -23.07 -14.32 -5.26
N SER A 5 -24.28 -13.96 -5.68
CA SER A 5 -24.63 -13.78 -7.10
C SER A 5 -23.80 -12.66 -7.73
N ARG A 6 -23.60 -11.55 -7.02
CA ARG A 6 -22.77 -10.42 -7.49
C ARG A 6 -21.29 -10.80 -7.59
N MET A 7 -20.74 -11.45 -6.56
CA MET A 7 -19.39 -12.00 -6.60
C MET A 7 -19.20 -12.98 -7.78
N THR A 8 -20.18 -13.84 -8.03
CA THR A 8 -20.13 -14.82 -9.13
C THR A 8 -20.09 -14.14 -10.49
N ALA A 9 -20.87 -13.05 -10.68
CA ALA A 9 -20.82 -12.23 -11.89
C ALA A 9 -19.44 -11.58 -12.08
N LEU A 10 -18.89 -10.99 -11.02
CA LEU A 10 -17.56 -10.36 -11.04
C LEU A 10 -16.44 -11.39 -11.31
N LEU A 11 -16.49 -12.56 -10.66
CA LEU A 11 -15.60 -13.69 -10.96
C LEU A 11 -15.73 -14.14 -12.41
N GLY A 12 -16.94 -14.20 -12.95
CA GLY A 12 -17.20 -14.49 -14.35
C GLY A 12 -16.51 -13.49 -15.28
N ALA A 13 -16.49 -12.21 -14.91
CA ALA A 13 -15.74 -11.19 -15.65
C ALA A 13 -14.22 -11.41 -15.58
N PHE A 14 -13.66 -11.66 -14.39
CA PHE A 14 -12.23 -11.95 -14.26
C PHE A 14 -11.81 -13.21 -15.02
N ARG A 15 -12.64 -14.26 -15.03
CA ARG A 15 -12.36 -15.49 -15.78
C ARG A 15 -12.26 -15.28 -17.28
N ARG A 16 -13.03 -14.33 -17.84
CA ARG A 16 -12.93 -13.97 -19.27
C ARG A 16 -11.62 -13.26 -19.61
N GLU A 17 -11.02 -12.60 -18.63
CA GLU A 17 -9.77 -11.83 -18.76
C GLU A 17 -8.54 -12.60 -18.27
N ARG A 18 -8.68 -13.90 -17.97
CA ARG A 18 -7.64 -14.71 -17.32
C ARG A 18 -6.38 -14.82 -18.18
N ASN A 19 -5.23 -14.83 -17.51
CA ASN A 19 -3.94 -15.12 -18.12
C ASN A 19 -3.22 -16.20 -17.31
N GLY A 20 -3.32 -17.45 -17.76
CA GLY A 20 -2.74 -18.61 -17.07
C GLY A 20 -1.21 -18.52 -16.94
N ALA A 21 -0.52 -18.06 -17.98
CA ALA A 21 0.94 -17.93 -17.95
C ALA A 21 1.41 -16.92 -16.87
N VAL A 22 0.68 -15.82 -16.71
CA VAL A 22 0.94 -14.84 -15.63
C VAL A 22 0.65 -15.45 -14.26
N ALA A 23 -0.46 -16.18 -14.10
CA ALA A 23 -0.81 -16.84 -12.85
C ALA A 23 0.24 -17.89 -12.44
N ASP A 24 0.71 -18.71 -13.40
CA ASP A 24 1.74 -19.73 -13.19
C ASP A 24 3.08 -19.09 -12.81
N SER A 25 3.47 -18.00 -13.48
CA SER A 25 4.67 -17.24 -13.14
C SER A 25 4.60 -16.66 -11.73
N MET A 26 3.47 -16.04 -11.35
CA MET A 26 3.28 -15.50 -10.00
C MET A 26 3.35 -16.59 -8.91
N ARG A 27 2.83 -17.79 -9.21
CA ARG A 27 2.93 -18.95 -8.33
C ARG A 27 4.37 -19.44 -8.21
N PHE A 28 5.11 -19.47 -9.31
CA PHE A 28 6.52 -19.87 -9.34
C PHE A 28 7.39 -18.96 -8.45
N TYR A 29 7.13 -17.65 -8.45
CA TYR A 29 7.82 -16.69 -7.57
C TYR A 29 7.23 -16.57 -6.17
N GLY A 30 6.39 -17.53 -5.74
CA GLY A 30 5.98 -17.68 -4.35
C GLY A 30 4.98 -16.65 -3.83
N ARG A 31 4.14 -16.04 -4.68
CA ARG A 31 3.07 -15.16 -4.19
C ARG A 31 1.97 -15.99 -3.48
N PRO A 32 1.72 -15.78 -2.18
CA PRO A 32 0.77 -16.59 -1.42
C PRO A 32 -0.66 -16.08 -1.67
N TYR A 33 -1.20 -16.44 -2.83
CA TYR A 33 -2.64 -16.36 -3.08
C TYR A 33 -3.21 -17.77 -3.14
N GLY A 34 -4.46 -17.96 -2.72
CA GLY A 34 -5.20 -19.18 -3.04
C GLY A 34 -5.44 -19.30 -4.54
N LEU A 35 -6.57 -18.77 -5.02
CA LEU A 35 -6.89 -18.75 -6.45
C LEU A 35 -6.39 -17.47 -7.12
N ASN A 36 -5.75 -17.61 -8.28
CA ASN A 36 -5.22 -16.50 -9.07
C ASN A 36 -5.54 -16.70 -10.56
N TYR A 37 -6.25 -15.74 -11.16
CA TYR A 37 -6.59 -15.77 -12.59
C TYR A 37 -5.56 -15.06 -13.48
N GLY A 38 -4.54 -14.42 -12.91
CA GLY A 38 -3.51 -13.70 -13.65
C GLY A 38 -4.03 -12.45 -14.35
N VAL A 39 -5.16 -11.89 -13.89
CA VAL A 39 -5.74 -10.68 -14.48
C VAL A 39 -4.82 -9.51 -14.18
N SER A 40 -4.53 -8.70 -15.22
CA SER A 40 -3.70 -7.51 -15.08
C SER A 40 -4.35 -6.47 -14.15
N LEU A 41 -3.54 -5.72 -13.41
CA LEU A 41 -4.06 -4.66 -12.53
C LEU A 41 -4.94 -3.63 -13.27
N PRO A 42 -4.60 -3.14 -14.48
CA PRO A 42 -5.48 -2.21 -15.20
C PRO A 42 -6.88 -2.79 -15.47
N THR A 43 -6.96 -4.04 -15.94
CA THR A 43 -8.24 -4.71 -16.20
C THR A 43 -9.00 -4.95 -14.91
N LEU A 44 -8.31 -5.40 -13.85
CA LEU A 44 -8.90 -5.61 -12.54
C LEU A 44 -9.54 -4.34 -11.99
N ARG A 45 -8.78 -3.23 -11.99
CA ARG A 45 -9.23 -1.92 -11.50
C ARG A 45 -10.43 -1.43 -12.29
N ARG A 46 -10.44 -1.61 -13.63
CA ARG A 46 -11.58 -1.25 -14.49
C ARG A 46 -12.85 -2.02 -14.09
N LEU A 47 -12.74 -3.33 -13.92
CA LEU A 47 -13.88 -4.18 -13.54
C LEU A 47 -14.38 -3.86 -12.13
N ALA A 48 -13.47 -3.72 -11.17
CA ALA A 48 -13.81 -3.39 -9.79
C ALA A 48 -14.52 -2.03 -9.67
N ARG A 49 -14.03 -1.00 -10.39
CA ARG A 49 -14.67 0.33 -10.39
C ARG A 49 -16.08 0.33 -11.00
N ALA A 50 -16.35 -0.57 -11.94
CA ALA A 50 -17.68 -0.71 -12.53
C ALA A 50 -18.73 -1.25 -11.54
N GLU A 51 -18.31 -1.90 -10.46
CA GLU A 51 -19.20 -2.34 -9.37
C GLU A 51 -19.70 -1.17 -8.51
N GLY A 52 -19.04 -0.01 -8.55
CA GLY A 52 -19.33 1.11 -7.66
C GLY A 52 -18.87 0.89 -6.21
N THR A 53 -19.03 1.91 -5.37
CA THR A 53 -18.64 1.85 -3.95
C THR A 53 -19.68 1.07 -3.14
N ASP A 54 -19.24 0.03 -2.45
CA ASP A 54 -20.06 -0.80 -1.54
C ASP A 54 -19.15 -1.49 -0.52
N HIS A 55 -19.08 -0.92 0.69
CA HIS A 55 -18.14 -1.39 1.71
C HIS A 55 -18.46 -2.81 2.22
N ASP A 56 -19.73 -3.17 2.34
CA ASP A 56 -20.11 -4.50 2.86
C ASP A 56 -19.85 -5.58 1.81
N PHE A 57 -20.06 -5.28 0.53
CA PHE A 57 -19.63 -6.15 -0.56
C PHE A 57 -18.10 -6.26 -0.64
N ALA A 58 -17.38 -5.15 -0.50
CA ALA A 58 -15.92 -5.18 -0.47
C ALA A 58 -15.37 -6.07 0.65
N ARG A 59 -15.93 -5.97 1.87
CA ARG A 59 -15.58 -6.87 2.99
C ARG A 59 -15.89 -8.33 2.66
N TYR A 60 -17.03 -8.59 2.04
CA TYR A 60 -17.39 -9.93 1.59
C TYR A 60 -16.39 -10.49 0.58
N LEU A 61 -15.95 -9.69 -0.40
CA LEU A 61 -14.93 -10.07 -1.39
C LEU A 61 -13.55 -10.29 -0.76
N TYR A 62 -13.14 -9.43 0.18
CA TYR A 62 -11.81 -9.48 0.80
C TYR A 62 -11.56 -10.75 1.63
N ARG A 63 -12.63 -11.36 2.14
CA ARG A 63 -12.59 -12.65 2.85
C ARG A 63 -12.37 -13.85 1.94
N GLN A 64 -12.58 -13.69 0.63
CA GLN A 64 -12.43 -14.79 -0.31
C GLN A 64 -10.95 -15.01 -0.64
N ASP A 65 -10.52 -16.26 -0.72
CA ASP A 65 -9.15 -16.61 -1.07
C ASP A 65 -8.93 -16.61 -2.60
N VAL A 66 -9.24 -15.47 -3.23
CA VAL A 66 -9.07 -15.22 -4.67
C VAL A 66 -8.39 -13.87 -4.86
N ARG A 67 -7.19 -13.87 -5.47
CA ARG A 67 -6.40 -12.65 -5.71
C ARG A 67 -7.23 -11.51 -6.26
N GLU A 68 -7.94 -11.76 -7.37
CA GLU A 68 -8.69 -10.72 -8.07
C GLU A 68 -9.81 -10.12 -7.20
N LEU A 69 -10.46 -10.94 -6.37
CA LEU A 69 -11.50 -10.45 -5.45
C LEU A 69 -10.93 -9.61 -4.32
N ARG A 70 -9.80 -10.03 -3.73
CA ARG A 70 -9.16 -9.30 -2.63
C ARG A 70 -8.62 -7.96 -3.10
N LEU A 71 -8.01 -7.91 -4.28
CA LEU A 71 -7.55 -6.65 -4.87
C LEU A 71 -8.73 -5.76 -5.30
N ALA A 72 -9.79 -6.33 -5.88
CA ALA A 72 -10.99 -5.58 -6.26
C ALA A 72 -11.68 -4.96 -5.05
N ALA A 73 -11.67 -5.65 -3.90
CA ALA A 73 -12.25 -5.15 -2.66
C ALA A 73 -11.73 -3.75 -2.28
N PHE A 74 -10.43 -3.47 -2.46
CA PHE A 74 -9.88 -2.14 -2.15
C PHE A 74 -10.46 -1.02 -3.03
N HIS A 75 -10.85 -1.31 -4.26
CA HIS A 75 -11.45 -0.34 -5.19
C HIS A 75 -12.96 -0.17 -5.00
N ILE A 76 -13.61 -1.15 -4.36
CA ILE A 76 -15.05 -1.17 -4.08
C ILE A 76 -15.34 -0.64 -2.67
N ALA A 77 -14.41 -0.81 -1.74
CA ALA A 77 -14.56 -0.36 -0.36
C ALA A 77 -14.78 1.16 -0.28
N ASP A 78 -15.63 1.59 0.65
CA ASP A 78 -15.79 2.99 1.00
C ASP A 78 -14.64 3.46 1.91
N PRO A 79 -13.80 4.42 1.47
CA PRO A 79 -12.74 4.98 2.31
C PRO A 79 -13.26 5.75 3.53
N GLY A 80 -14.48 6.30 3.46
CA GLY A 80 -15.13 6.99 4.59
C GLY A 80 -15.49 6.04 5.73
N ARG A 81 -15.59 4.73 5.46
CA ARG A 81 -15.84 3.68 6.45
C ARG A 81 -14.57 3.00 6.94
N LEU A 82 -13.37 3.41 6.49
CA LEU A 82 -12.11 2.89 7.02
C LEU A 82 -11.77 3.58 8.35
N THR A 83 -12.38 3.14 9.44
CA THR A 83 -12.08 3.64 10.79
C THR A 83 -10.91 2.85 11.42
N PRO A 84 -10.29 3.33 12.51
CA PRO A 84 -9.30 2.55 13.27
C PRO A 84 -9.79 1.15 13.65
N GLU A 85 -11.07 1.00 14.02
CA GLU A 85 -11.68 -0.28 14.37
C GLU A 85 -11.76 -1.24 13.18
N GLU A 86 -12.06 -0.71 11.98
CA GLU A 86 -12.10 -1.48 10.74
C GLU A 86 -10.70 -1.76 10.17
N SER A 87 -9.69 -1.01 10.60
CA SER A 87 -8.34 -1.08 10.04
C SER A 87 -7.70 -2.45 10.22
N ALA A 88 -7.96 -3.14 11.34
CA ALA A 88 -7.42 -4.46 11.60
C ALA A 88 -7.87 -5.47 10.53
N PHE A 89 -9.15 -5.44 10.14
CA PHE A 89 -9.69 -6.32 9.10
C PHE A 89 -8.92 -6.20 7.78
N TRP A 90 -8.65 -4.97 7.33
CA TRP A 90 -7.92 -4.73 6.10
C TRP A 90 -6.43 -5.02 6.24
N GLY A 91 -5.81 -4.54 7.32
CA GLY A 91 -4.38 -4.63 7.56
C GLY A 91 -3.89 -6.04 7.88
N ASP A 92 -4.63 -6.85 8.65
CA ASP A 92 -4.25 -8.25 8.96
C ASP A 92 -4.42 -9.15 7.72
N GLY A 93 -5.28 -8.76 6.79
CA GLY A 93 -5.50 -9.52 5.56
C GLY A 93 -4.43 -9.35 4.49
N LEU A 94 -3.47 -8.42 4.66
CA LEU A 94 -2.40 -8.15 3.68
C LEU A 94 -1.42 -9.33 3.64
N LEU A 95 -1.29 -9.97 2.47
CA LEU A 95 -0.42 -11.15 2.30
C LEU A 95 0.88 -10.86 1.55
N ASN A 96 0.97 -9.74 0.84
CA ASN A 96 2.14 -9.38 0.04
C ASN A 96 2.13 -7.88 -0.30
N SER A 97 3.23 -7.42 -0.92
CA SER A 97 3.41 -6.03 -1.33
C SER A 97 2.36 -5.56 -2.34
N GLU A 98 1.90 -6.39 -3.27
CA GLU A 98 0.86 -6.00 -4.25
C GLU A 98 -0.47 -5.66 -3.56
N MET A 99 -0.88 -6.45 -2.58
CA MET A 99 -2.07 -6.12 -1.77
C MET A 99 -1.85 -4.84 -0.98
N ALA A 100 -0.68 -4.66 -0.36
CA ALA A 100 -0.35 -3.46 0.40
C ALA A 100 -0.36 -2.20 -0.50
N GLU A 101 0.17 -2.29 -1.71
CA GLU A 101 0.19 -1.21 -2.70
C GLU A 101 -1.21 -0.89 -3.25
N GLU A 102 -2.02 -1.90 -3.61
CA GLU A 102 -3.40 -1.66 -4.04
C GLU A 102 -4.26 -1.10 -2.90
N GLY A 103 -4.09 -1.59 -1.68
CA GLY A 103 -4.79 -1.08 -0.50
C GLY A 103 -4.39 0.37 -0.19
N ALA A 104 -3.08 0.69 -0.26
CA ALA A 104 -2.57 2.05 -0.14
C ALA A 104 -3.18 2.97 -1.20
N PHE A 105 -3.15 2.53 -2.46
CA PHE A 105 -3.60 3.31 -3.62
C PHE A 105 -5.12 3.55 -3.64
N ALA A 106 -5.92 2.50 -3.45
CA ALA A 106 -7.35 2.57 -3.71
C ALA A 106 -8.18 2.91 -2.47
N LEU A 107 -7.67 2.60 -1.27
CA LEU A 107 -8.42 2.71 -0.02
C LEU A 107 -7.76 3.66 0.98
N LEU A 108 -6.58 3.32 1.51
CA LEU A 108 -5.97 4.06 2.62
C LEU A 108 -5.67 5.53 2.29
N SER A 109 -5.06 5.81 1.14
CA SER A 109 -4.68 7.19 0.74
C SER A 109 -5.88 8.13 0.58
N ARG A 110 -7.10 7.57 0.53
CA ARG A 110 -8.37 8.30 0.36
C ARG A 110 -9.20 8.37 1.64
N ALA A 111 -8.75 7.71 2.71
CA ALA A 111 -9.46 7.68 3.98
C ALA A 111 -9.19 8.98 4.76
N ALA A 112 -10.24 9.61 5.29
CA ALA A 112 -10.10 10.78 6.16
C ALA A 112 -9.33 10.46 7.45
N SER A 113 -9.37 9.19 7.87
CA SER A 113 -8.66 8.63 9.02
C SER A 113 -7.18 8.33 8.76
N LEU A 114 -6.66 8.58 7.55
CA LEU A 114 -5.27 8.27 7.18
C LEU A 114 -4.24 8.76 8.21
N PRO A 115 -4.31 9.99 8.79
CA PRO A 115 -3.33 10.39 9.80
C PRO A 115 -3.32 9.49 11.03
N THR A 116 -4.49 9.09 11.53
CA THR A 116 -4.61 8.17 12.68
C THR A 116 -4.12 6.77 12.32
N LEU A 117 -4.49 6.28 11.14
CA LEU A 117 -4.08 4.96 10.64
C LEU A 117 -2.57 4.91 10.37
N PHE A 118 -1.99 6.00 9.89
CA PHE A 118 -0.56 6.13 9.65
C PHE A 118 0.21 5.90 10.95
N GLU A 119 -0.16 6.59 12.03
CA GLU A 119 0.48 6.40 13.33
C GLU A 119 0.33 4.96 13.83
N GLN A 120 -0.90 4.40 13.83
CA GLN A 120 -1.14 3.03 14.28
C GLN A 120 -0.37 1.99 13.48
N TRP A 121 -0.43 2.06 12.15
CA TRP A 121 0.17 1.04 11.28
C TRP A 121 1.69 1.14 11.20
N THR A 122 2.28 2.27 11.60
CA THR A 122 3.74 2.47 11.68
C THR A 122 4.33 2.23 13.08
N GLU A 123 3.52 1.85 14.06
CA GLU A 123 4.00 1.42 15.38
C GLU A 123 5.02 0.27 15.27
N ALA A 124 6.01 0.24 16.18
CA ALA A 124 7.14 -0.68 16.13
C ALA A 124 6.75 -2.18 16.15
N GLY A 125 5.57 -2.52 16.68
CA GLY A 125 5.03 -3.88 16.71
C GLY A 125 4.11 -4.25 15.53
N SER A 126 3.79 -3.31 14.65
CA SER A 126 2.94 -3.56 13.48
C SER A 126 3.65 -4.44 12.44
N ALA A 127 2.88 -5.30 11.76
CA ALA A 127 3.39 -6.14 10.69
C ALA A 127 4.05 -5.30 9.58
N PRO A 128 5.19 -5.74 8.99
CA PRO A 128 5.89 -4.96 7.98
C PRO A 128 5.03 -4.56 6.77
N LEU A 129 4.08 -5.40 6.34
CA LEU A 129 3.16 -5.04 5.24
C LEU A 129 2.18 -3.92 5.60
N ARG A 130 1.77 -3.80 6.87
CA ARG A 130 0.97 -2.66 7.34
C ARG A 130 1.79 -1.39 7.34
N GLN A 131 3.00 -1.44 7.88
CA GLN A 131 3.95 -0.32 7.87
C GLN A 131 4.19 0.15 6.43
N TYR A 132 4.43 -0.79 5.52
CA TYR A 132 4.62 -0.50 4.09
C TYR A 132 3.38 0.12 3.44
N ALA A 133 2.18 -0.44 3.67
CA ALA A 133 0.94 0.12 3.14
C ALA A 133 0.69 1.56 3.64
N ALA A 134 0.97 1.83 4.92
CA ALA A 134 0.83 3.17 5.51
C ALA A 134 1.81 4.18 4.88
N LEU A 135 3.07 3.80 4.71
CA LEU A 135 4.07 4.62 4.02
C LEU A 135 3.68 4.90 2.56
N MET A 136 3.21 3.88 1.84
CA MET A 136 2.73 4.03 0.46
C MET A 136 1.47 4.88 0.35
N ALA A 137 0.60 4.84 1.36
CA ALA A 137 -0.59 5.68 1.43
C ALA A 137 -0.22 7.15 1.73
N ALA A 138 0.73 7.39 2.65
CA ALA A 138 1.27 8.72 2.93
C ALA A 138 1.89 9.35 1.68
N GLY A 139 2.64 8.58 0.89
CA GLY A 139 3.18 9.03 -0.41
C GLY A 139 2.14 9.38 -1.48
N ARG A 140 0.86 9.06 -1.24
CA ARG A 140 -0.28 9.33 -2.14
C ARG A 140 -1.32 10.24 -1.51
N ALA A 141 -1.10 10.71 -0.27
CA ALA A 141 -2.03 11.55 0.43
C ALA A 141 -2.22 12.87 -0.34
N ALA A 142 -3.47 13.35 -0.40
CA ALA A 142 -3.77 14.65 -0.98
C ALA A 142 -3.00 15.77 -0.24
N ASP A 143 -2.90 15.64 1.08
CA ASP A 143 -2.19 16.54 1.99
C ASP A 143 -1.20 15.75 2.89
N PRO A 144 0.04 15.52 2.42
CA PRO A 144 1.05 14.79 3.16
C PRO A 144 1.65 15.66 4.28
N GLN A 145 1.75 15.11 5.49
CA GLN A 145 2.10 15.88 6.68
C GLN A 145 3.60 15.81 6.98
N THR A 146 4.24 16.97 7.18
CA THR A 146 5.64 17.06 7.65
C THR A 146 5.85 16.41 9.01
N ALA A 147 4.80 16.39 9.86
CA ALA A 147 4.79 15.72 11.15
C ALA A 147 5.05 14.20 11.04
N TRP A 148 4.83 13.58 9.88
CA TRP A 148 5.11 12.16 9.66
C TRP A 148 6.60 11.86 9.45
N ILE A 149 7.43 12.84 9.10
CA ILE A 149 8.85 12.63 8.75
C ILE A 149 9.61 11.85 9.85
N PRO A 150 9.54 12.22 11.15
CA PRO A 150 10.24 11.48 12.19
C PRO A 150 9.78 10.02 12.29
N ARG A 151 8.48 9.76 12.14
CA ARG A 151 7.91 8.41 12.16
C ARG A 151 8.36 7.58 10.96
N ILE A 152 8.42 8.18 9.77
CA ILE A 152 8.90 7.52 8.54
C ILE A 152 10.35 7.08 8.72
N VAL A 153 11.21 8.02 9.16
CA VAL A 153 12.64 7.77 9.37
C VAL A 153 12.86 6.70 10.44
N GLU A 154 12.13 6.76 11.55
CA GLU A 154 12.21 5.75 12.61
C GLU A 154 11.74 4.36 12.15
N THR A 155 10.67 4.30 11.37
CA THR A 155 10.18 3.03 10.81
C THR A 155 11.22 2.37 9.92
N LEU A 156 11.89 3.16 9.08
CA LEU A 156 12.97 2.69 8.22
C LEU A 156 14.19 2.25 9.01
N ARG A 157 14.70 3.09 9.92
CA ARG A 157 15.89 2.81 10.72
C ARG A 157 15.74 1.49 11.48
N ARG A 158 14.63 1.33 12.21
CA ARG A 158 14.33 0.10 12.95
C ARG A 158 14.31 -1.13 12.03
N ALA A 159 13.69 -1.03 10.86
CA ALA A 159 13.65 -2.14 9.91
C ALA A 159 15.04 -2.49 9.34
N ALA A 160 15.86 -1.48 9.08
CA ALA A 160 17.23 -1.64 8.63
C ALA A 160 18.10 -2.30 9.71
N GLU A 161 18.05 -1.82 10.95
CA GLU A 161 18.79 -2.35 12.09
C GLU A 161 18.40 -3.79 12.44
N GLN A 162 17.10 -4.12 12.33
CA GLN A 162 16.61 -5.48 12.54
C GLN A 162 16.98 -6.43 11.39
N GLY A 163 17.41 -5.91 10.22
CA GLY A 163 17.79 -6.71 9.07
C GLY A 163 16.65 -7.57 8.51
N ILE A 164 15.39 -7.14 8.66
CA ILE A 164 14.24 -7.92 8.19
C ILE A 164 14.19 -7.96 6.65
N PRO A 165 13.63 -9.02 6.04
CA PRO A 165 13.49 -9.13 4.58
C PRO A 165 12.75 -7.94 3.94
N GLU A 166 11.79 -7.36 4.65
CA GLU A 166 10.97 -6.24 4.18
C GLU A 166 11.66 -4.86 4.35
N SER A 167 12.88 -4.79 4.89
CA SER A 167 13.61 -3.52 5.07
C SER A 167 13.71 -2.72 3.75
N ARG A 168 13.99 -3.40 2.64
CA ARG A 168 14.01 -2.81 1.29
C ARG A 168 12.64 -2.27 0.87
N LEU A 169 11.57 -2.98 1.22
CA LEU A 169 10.20 -2.61 0.90
C LEU A 169 9.78 -1.38 1.71
N LEU A 170 10.11 -1.35 3.01
CA LEU A 170 9.87 -0.20 3.87
C LEU A 170 10.68 1.02 3.42
N ALA A 171 11.91 0.83 2.92
CA ALA A 171 12.69 1.90 2.31
C ALA A 171 11.99 2.49 1.07
N GLN A 172 11.41 1.66 0.19
CA GLN A 172 10.61 2.15 -0.95
C GLN A 172 9.39 2.95 -0.49
N GLY A 173 8.69 2.47 0.54
CA GLY A 173 7.57 3.20 1.15
C GLY A 173 8.02 4.55 1.73
N ALA A 174 9.14 4.56 2.45
CA ALA A 174 9.71 5.76 3.03
C ALA A 174 10.09 6.80 1.97
N VAL A 175 10.74 6.38 0.87
CA VAL A 175 11.04 7.25 -0.28
C VAL A 175 9.75 7.84 -0.85
N ALA A 176 8.71 7.02 -1.06
CA ALA A 176 7.44 7.52 -1.60
C ALA A 176 6.82 8.60 -0.69
N ALA A 177 6.77 8.37 0.61
CA ALA A 177 6.24 9.31 1.58
C ALA A 177 7.08 10.60 1.70
N LEU A 178 8.40 10.46 1.84
CA LEU A 178 9.33 11.58 1.98
C LEU A 178 9.38 12.43 0.71
N ALA A 179 9.39 11.82 -0.48
CA ALA A 179 9.31 12.57 -1.73
C ALA A 179 7.99 13.35 -1.84
N ALA A 180 6.85 12.73 -1.51
CA ALA A 180 5.56 13.41 -1.54
C ALA A 180 5.48 14.62 -0.60
N ILE A 181 6.15 14.55 0.56
CA ILE A 181 6.27 15.68 1.50
C ILE A 181 7.25 16.73 0.96
N GLY A 182 8.44 16.30 0.53
CA GLY A 182 9.54 17.16 0.12
C GLY A 182 9.25 17.95 -1.16
N SER A 183 8.47 17.39 -2.10
CA SER A 183 8.10 18.07 -3.34
C SER A 183 7.03 19.17 -3.16
N ARG A 184 6.54 19.44 -1.95
CA ARG A 184 5.48 20.44 -1.72
C ARG A 184 5.98 21.88 -1.75
N ASN A 185 7.16 22.12 -1.16
CA ASN A 185 7.80 23.43 -1.13
C ASN A 185 9.25 23.27 -0.63
N GLU A 186 10.03 24.33 -0.73
CA GLU A 186 11.44 24.35 -0.35
C GLU A 186 11.67 24.03 1.14
N GLU A 187 10.83 24.53 2.04
CA GLU A 187 10.96 24.27 3.49
C GLU A 187 10.79 22.78 3.81
N ASN A 188 9.79 22.13 3.22
CA ASN A 188 9.55 20.69 3.34
C ASN A 188 10.72 19.90 2.74
N ARG A 189 11.21 20.31 1.56
CA ARG A 189 12.36 19.69 0.90
C ARG A 189 13.57 19.67 1.82
N GLN A 190 13.92 20.81 2.41
CA GLN A 190 15.03 20.92 3.35
C GLN A 190 14.81 20.08 4.62
N THR A 191 13.57 20.01 5.11
CA THR A 191 13.23 19.19 6.28
C THR A 191 13.40 17.70 5.98
N VAL A 192 12.97 17.23 4.80
CA VAL A 192 13.17 15.85 4.34
C VAL A 192 14.64 15.53 4.16
N LEU A 193 15.42 16.40 3.51
CA LEU A 193 16.86 16.18 3.29
C LEU A 193 17.64 16.10 4.61
N ARG A 194 17.33 16.98 5.58
CA ARG A 194 17.91 16.90 6.93
C ARG A 194 17.57 15.59 7.63
N ALA A 195 16.31 15.16 7.54
CA ALA A 195 15.86 13.92 8.18
C ALA A 195 16.48 12.68 7.52
N ALA A 196 16.58 12.64 6.19
CA ALA A 196 17.26 11.58 5.46
C ALA A 196 18.76 11.54 5.79
N GLY A 197 19.42 12.70 5.93
CA GLY A 197 20.81 12.79 6.36
C GLY A 197 21.08 12.32 7.80
N SER A 198 20.04 12.05 8.59
CA SER A 198 20.16 11.45 9.93
C SER A 198 20.09 9.91 9.95
N LEU A 199 19.83 9.29 8.81
CA LEU A 199 19.90 7.83 8.66
C LEU A 199 21.37 7.36 8.67
N GLY A 200 21.58 6.09 9.01
CA GLY A 200 22.88 5.44 8.92
C GLY A 200 23.26 5.07 7.49
N SER A 201 24.11 4.04 7.35
CA SER A 201 24.61 3.53 6.07
C SER A 201 24.30 2.05 5.86
N LEU A 202 23.17 1.58 6.40
CA LEU A 202 22.69 0.22 6.13
C LEU A 202 22.07 0.16 4.72
N PRO A 203 22.00 -1.02 4.06
CA PRO A 203 21.56 -1.10 2.66
C PRO A 203 20.18 -0.49 2.36
N ALA A 204 19.25 -0.54 3.32
CA ALA A 204 17.93 0.08 3.19
C ALA A 204 17.98 1.61 3.34
N GLU A 205 18.90 2.12 4.15
CA GLU A 205 19.12 3.55 4.37
C GLU A 205 19.85 4.19 3.19
N ASP A 206 20.92 3.53 2.70
CA ASP A 206 21.66 3.96 1.51
C ASP A 206 20.73 4.10 0.30
N PHE A 207 19.80 3.16 0.11
CA PHE A 207 18.79 3.27 -0.94
C PHE A 207 17.93 4.54 -0.81
N VAL A 208 17.56 4.93 0.41
CA VAL A 208 16.76 6.14 0.63
C VAL A 208 17.58 7.38 0.31
N HIS A 209 18.87 7.42 0.66
CA HIS A 209 19.77 8.50 0.28
C HIS A 209 19.85 8.65 -1.24
N GLU A 210 20.12 7.55 -1.96
CA GLU A 210 20.24 7.54 -3.42
C GLU A 210 18.96 8.01 -4.12
N GLU A 211 17.80 7.49 -3.71
CA GLU A 211 16.53 7.85 -4.35
C GLU A 211 16.11 9.30 -4.06
N LEU A 212 16.29 9.78 -2.82
CA LEU A 212 15.88 11.13 -2.47
C LEU A 212 16.79 12.19 -3.08
N ALA A 213 18.08 11.90 -3.24
CA ALA A 213 19.00 12.74 -3.99
C ALA A 213 18.43 13.01 -5.40
N TRP A 214 18.19 11.96 -6.18
CA TRP A 214 17.64 12.13 -7.53
C TRP A 214 16.25 12.80 -7.57
N ARG A 215 15.35 12.48 -6.63
CA ARG A 215 13.96 12.99 -6.63
C ARG A 215 13.81 14.44 -6.17
N LEU A 216 14.75 14.95 -5.36
CA LEU A 216 14.64 16.26 -4.70
C LEU A 216 15.81 17.23 -5.00
N GLU A 217 16.80 16.83 -5.78
CA GLU A 217 17.93 17.70 -6.16
C GLU A 217 17.67 18.63 -7.35
N LEU A 218 16.56 18.46 -8.09
CA LEU A 218 16.19 19.40 -9.14
C LEU A 218 15.31 20.53 -8.56
N PRO A 219 15.70 21.81 -8.68
CA PRO A 219 14.84 22.91 -8.29
C PRO A 219 13.58 22.92 -9.16
N VAL A 220 12.42 23.13 -8.52
CA VAL A 220 11.12 23.35 -9.17
C VAL A 220 11.11 24.70 -9.86
#